data_AF-K2QE61-F1
#
_entry.id   AF-K2QE61-F1
#
_cell.length_a   1.000
_cell.length_b   1.000
_cell.length_c   1.000
_cell.angle_alpha   90.00
_cell.angle_beta   90.00
_cell.angle_gamma   90.00
#
_symmetry.space_group_name_H-M   'P 1'
#
loop_
_entity.id
_entity.type
_entity.pdbx_description
1 polymer ?
#
loop_
_entity_poly.entity_id
_entity_poly.type
_entity_poly.pdbx_seq_one_letter_code
_entity_poly.pdbx_strand_id
1 'polypeptide(L)'
;MSLLITNIQRFSLQDGPGTRTTIFLKGCSLKCPWCCNPENINNTQEFYYQKSKCISCDKCVNICDVNRIVKPSDLIKIKGESECFNCRKCIEICPTQAIGIYGEKLTVEELVYQIKKDKKYFDASNGGVTFSGGEPLLQSSNLVDCLKILKNEKIHVTIETSLFAPIEYLNYIKHYVDLWLVDIKIFQKNQCLDILNGNIKNFLNNFKAIQNNKIQLRFPLVYPHTYNKKNLKMLFQFISKNKIKKIEILKVHNFAENKYESLNLDFIRYQIKEDQINNLKTKLESDLGIEVKVLKI
;
A
#
# COMPACT_ATOMS: atom_id res chain seq x y z
N MET A 1 -12.82 1.04 18.52
CA MET A 1 -12.67 0.55 17.14
C MET A 1 -11.17 0.46 16.82
N SER A 2 -10.71 -0.52 16.05
CA SER A 2 -9.28 -0.70 15.75
C SER A 2 -9.00 -0.73 14.25
N LEU A 3 -7.83 -0.25 13.85
CA LEU A 3 -7.26 -0.36 12.51
C LEU A 3 -6.16 -1.41 12.50
N LEU A 4 -6.05 -2.16 11.41
CA LEU A 4 -5.00 -3.13 11.19
C LEU A 4 -3.90 -2.50 10.33
N ILE A 5 -2.72 -2.27 10.91
CA ILE A 5 -1.59 -1.61 10.25
C ILE A 5 -0.36 -2.52 10.23
N THR A 6 0.49 -2.38 9.21
CA THR A 6 1.77 -3.09 9.14
C THR A 6 2.96 -2.21 9.47
N ASN A 7 2.84 -0.90 9.23
CA ASN A 7 3.94 0.02 9.44
C ASN A 7 3.45 1.46 9.66
N ILE A 8 4.23 2.24 10.42
CA ILE A 8 4.13 3.69 10.53
C ILE A 8 5.47 4.26 10.08
N GLN A 9 5.53 4.74 8.84
CA GLN A 9 6.74 5.34 8.28
C GLN A 9 6.71 6.85 8.51
N ARG A 10 7.73 7.37 9.19
CA ARG A 10 7.87 8.81 9.44
C ARG A 10 8.78 9.44 8.38
N PHE A 11 8.63 10.74 8.16
CA PHE A 11 9.45 11.53 7.24
C PHE A 11 9.38 11.11 5.76
N SER A 12 8.23 10.61 5.30
CA SER A 12 7.98 10.37 3.89
C SER A 12 7.88 11.68 3.10
N LEU A 13 8.57 11.76 1.96
CA LEU A 13 8.60 12.93 1.07
C LEU A 13 7.89 12.72 -0.28
N GLN A 14 7.66 11.45 -0.67
CA GLN A 14 6.97 11.12 -1.93
C GLN A 14 5.49 10.78 -1.72
N ASP A 15 5.00 10.74 -0.49
CA ASP A 15 3.64 10.28 -0.15
C ASP A 15 2.63 11.44 -0.04
N GLY A 16 2.94 12.60 -0.61
CA GLY A 16 2.13 13.82 -0.61
C GLY A 16 2.95 15.08 -0.36
N PRO A 17 2.30 16.24 -0.11
CA PRO A 17 3.01 17.50 0.14
C PRO A 17 3.70 17.52 1.52
N GLY A 18 4.82 18.23 1.62
CA GLY A 18 5.55 18.41 2.89
C GLY A 18 6.09 17.10 3.48
N THR A 19 6.48 17.16 4.76
CA THR A 19 6.91 15.99 5.52
C THR A 19 5.70 15.18 5.95
N ARG A 20 5.71 13.87 5.69
CA ARG A 20 4.56 13.02 5.97
C ARG A 20 4.87 11.86 6.90
N THR A 21 3.85 11.47 7.65
CA THR A 21 3.80 10.18 8.33
C THR A 21 2.84 9.29 7.57
N THR A 22 3.35 8.22 6.99
CA THR A 22 2.59 7.28 6.18
C THR A 22 2.21 6.07 7.01
N ILE A 23 0.91 5.83 7.12
CA ILE A 23 0.30 4.70 7.82
C ILE A 23 -0.02 3.63 6.80
N PHE A 24 0.63 2.47 6.90
CA PHE A 24 0.42 1.33 6.00
C PHE A 24 -0.69 0.46 6.58
N LEU A 25 -1.90 0.59 6.03
CA LEU A 25 -3.05 -0.22 6.39
C LEU A 25 -3.00 -1.57 5.69
N LYS A 26 -3.52 -2.59 6.36
CA LYS A 26 -3.60 -3.96 5.87
C LYS A 26 -4.91 -4.24 5.14
N GLY A 27 -4.91 -5.22 4.24
CA GLY A 27 -6.02 -5.57 3.36
C GLY A 27 -5.94 -4.82 2.03
N CYS A 28 -5.96 -5.54 0.91
CA CYS A 28 -6.04 -4.99 -0.43
C CYS A 28 -6.98 -5.84 -1.29
N SER A 29 -7.82 -5.20 -2.09
CA SER A 29 -8.71 -5.90 -3.02
C SER A 29 -7.97 -6.42 -4.25
N LEU A 30 -6.78 -5.89 -4.52
CA LEU A 30 -5.96 -6.25 -5.66
C LEU A 30 -4.85 -7.23 -5.29
N LYS A 31 -4.40 -8.02 -6.27
CA LYS A 31 -3.29 -8.98 -6.19
C LYS A 31 -2.23 -8.66 -7.24
N CYS A 32 -1.79 -7.41 -7.33
CA CYS A 32 -0.82 -6.98 -8.32
C CYS A 32 0.46 -7.84 -8.22
N PRO A 33 0.96 -8.45 -9.31
CA PRO A 33 2.12 -9.33 -9.24
C PRO A 33 3.43 -8.57 -8.98
N TRP A 34 3.43 -7.23 -9.09
CA TRP A 34 4.52 -6.34 -8.71
C TRP A 34 4.31 -5.62 -7.37
N CYS A 35 3.42 -6.13 -6.50
CA CYS A 35 3.13 -5.49 -5.22
C CYS A 35 4.41 -5.30 -4.40
N CYS A 36 4.66 -4.09 -3.90
CA CYS A 36 5.84 -3.82 -3.07
C CYS A 36 5.62 -4.07 -1.57
N ASN A 37 4.38 -4.39 -1.19
CA ASN A 37 3.95 -4.63 0.18
C ASN A 37 3.02 -5.86 0.25
N PRO A 38 3.53 -7.08 -0.05
CA PRO A 38 2.72 -8.30 -0.01
C PRO A 38 2.03 -8.52 1.36
N GLU A 39 2.67 -8.07 2.44
CA GLU A 39 2.17 -8.10 3.80
C GLU A 39 0.88 -7.29 4.02
N ASN A 40 0.54 -6.40 3.08
CA ASN A 40 -0.69 -5.60 3.13
C ASN A 40 -1.84 -6.21 2.32
N ILE A 41 -1.65 -7.33 1.63
CA ILE A 41 -2.69 -7.90 0.75
C ILE A 41 -3.81 -8.56 1.56
N ASN A 42 -3.48 -9.51 2.43
CA ASN A 42 -4.49 -10.17 3.25
C ASN A 42 -5.02 -9.22 4.33
N ASN A 43 -6.29 -9.37 4.71
CA ASN A 43 -6.97 -8.51 5.70
C ASN A 43 -6.91 -9.05 7.14
N THR A 44 -6.13 -10.11 7.38
CA THR A 44 -5.95 -10.77 8.68
C THR A 44 -4.48 -10.80 9.07
N GLN A 45 -4.18 -10.86 10.37
CA GLN A 45 -2.80 -10.94 10.86
C GLN A 45 -2.04 -12.13 10.25
N GLU A 46 -0.81 -11.89 9.83
CA GLU A 46 0.04 -12.91 9.22
C GLU A 46 1.37 -13.00 9.95
N PHE A 47 1.79 -14.22 10.28
CA PHE A 47 3.12 -14.44 10.80
C PHE A 47 4.15 -14.31 9.67
N TYR A 48 5.31 -13.75 9.98
CA TYR A 48 6.45 -13.70 9.07
C TYR A 48 7.69 -14.33 9.71
N TYR A 49 8.61 -14.79 8.87
CA TYR A 49 9.94 -15.27 9.28
C TYR A 49 11.04 -14.72 8.37
N GLN A 50 11.93 -13.89 8.92
CA GLN A 50 13.08 -13.31 8.23
C GLN A 50 14.32 -14.17 8.47
N LYS A 51 14.62 -15.06 7.51
CA LYS A 51 15.79 -15.95 7.55
C LYS A 51 17.10 -15.22 7.86
N SER A 52 17.32 -14.06 7.24
CA SER A 52 18.54 -13.25 7.41
C SER A 52 18.79 -12.74 8.83
N LYS A 53 17.76 -12.67 9.67
CA LYS A 53 17.87 -12.27 11.08
C LYS A 53 17.95 -13.45 12.05
N CYS A 54 17.68 -14.66 11.59
CA CYS A 54 17.60 -15.82 12.47
C CYS A 54 18.99 -16.31 12.87
N ILE A 55 19.23 -16.46 14.17
CA ILE A 55 20.47 -17.04 14.72
C ILE A 55 20.31 -18.53 15.09
N SER A 56 19.24 -19.17 14.65
CA SER A 56 18.96 -20.61 14.86
C SER A 56 19.01 -21.07 16.32
N CYS A 57 18.58 -20.22 17.26
CA CYS A 57 18.56 -20.52 18.70
C CYS A 57 17.39 -21.38 19.18
N ASP A 58 16.43 -21.69 18.29
CA ASP A 58 15.29 -22.59 18.48
C ASP A 58 14.31 -22.27 19.62
N LYS A 59 14.50 -21.15 20.33
CA LYS A 59 13.60 -20.68 21.39
C LYS A 59 12.14 -20.57 20.95
N CYS A 60 11.88 -20.08 19.73
CA CYS A 60 10.53 -19.92 19.20
C CYS A 60 9.83 -21.25 18.90
N VAL A 61 10.60 -22.30 18.58
CA VAL A 61 10.10 -23.66 18.36
C VAL A 61 9.75 -24.28 19.71
N ASN A 62 10.68 -24.20 20.67
CA ASN A 62 10.56 -24.85 21.98
C ASN A 62 9.40 -24.28 22.81
N ILE A 63 9.04 -23.01 22.65
CA ILE A 63 7.94 -22.37 23.39
C ILE A 63 6.56 -22.52 22.71
N CYS A 64 6.51 -23.10 21.50
CA CYS A 64 5.27 -23.18 20.72
C CYS A 64 4.49 -24.46 21.03
N ASP A 65 3.63 -24.38 22.05
CA ASP A 65 2.82 -25.50 22.56
C ASP A 65 1.97 -26.22 21.49
N VAL A 66 1.57 -25.51 20.43
CA VAL A 66 0.70 -26.01 19.34
C VAL A 66 1.45 -26.34 18.06
N ASN A 67 2.79 -26.39 18.09
CA ASN A 67 3.64 -26.71 16.93
C ASN A 67 3.34 -25.87 15.67
N ARG A 68 2.93 -24.60 15.84
CA ARG A 68 2.80 -23.66 14.71
C ARG A 68 4.18 -23.27 14.16
N ILE A 69 5.15 -23.10 15.05
CA ILE A 69 6.54 -22.79 14.70
C ILE A 69 7.33 -24.10 14.80
N VAL A 70 7.80 -24.60 13.66
CA VAL A 70 8.58 -25.85 13.60
C VAL A 70 9.88 -25.62 12.86
N LYS A 71 10.82 -26.54 13.04
CA LYS A 71 12.12 -26.53 12.37
C LYS A 71 12.43 -27.93 11.84
N PRO A 72 11.87 -28.31 10.68
CA PRO A 72 12.07 -29.65 10.10
C PRO A 72 13.48 -29.85 9.52
N SER A 73 14.22 -28.77 9.28
CA SER A 73 15.61 -28.74 8.81
C SER A 73 16.30 -27.52 9.44
N ASP A 74 17.30 -26.88 8.81
CA ASP A 74 17.98 -25.71 9.39
C ASP A 74 17.12 -24.43 9.44
N LEU A 75 15.92 -24.43 8.83
CA LEU A 75 15.07 -23.25 8.73
C LEU A 75 13.76 -23.41 9.51
N ILE A 76 13.35 -22.31 10.15
CA ILE A 76 12.03 -22.18 10.74
C ILE A 76 10.97 -22.24 9.63
N LYS A 77 9.91 -22.99 9.89
CA LYS A 77 8.69 -23.04 9.07
C LYS A 77 7.48 -22.72 9.95
N ILE A 78 6.64 -21.81 9.46
CA ILE A 78 5.38 -21.43 10.10
C ILE A 78 4.27 -22.24 9.43
N LYS A 79 3.59 -23.11 10.18
CA LYS A 79 2.45 -23.88 9.65
C LYS A 79 1.21 -22.99 9.53
N GLY A 80 0.52 -23.09 8.39
CA GLY A 80 -0.76 -22.39 8.16
C GLY A 80 -1.89 -22.96 8.99
N GLU A 81 -2.04 -24.29 9.02
CA GLU A 81 -3.00 -25.01 9.84
C GLU A 81 -2.41 -25.29 11.24
N SER A 82 -3.01 -24.71 12.28
CA SER A 82 -2.67 -24.96 13.68
C SER A 82 -3.78 -24.44 14.61
N GLU A 83 -3.84 -24.95 15.84
CA GLU A 83 -4.71 -24.45 16.93
C GLU A 83 -4.17 -23.17 17.59
N CYS A 84 -3.29 -22.43 16.90
CA CYS A 84 -2.66 -21.26 17.47
C CYS A 84 -3.65 -20.11 17.62
N PHE A 85 -3.91 -19.76 18.87
CA PHE A 85 -4.71 -18.62 19.31
C PHE A 85 -3.91 -17.29 19.36
N ASN A 86 -2.77 -17.23 18.69
CA ASN A 86 -1.90 -16.06 18.60
C ASN A 86 -1.37 -15.55 19.96
N CYS A 87 -0.84 -16.46 20.78
CA CYS A 87 -0.32 -16.15 22.13
C CYS A 87 0.96 -15.30 22.18
N ARG A 88 1.59 -15.03 21.02
CA ARG A 88 2.81 -14.20 20.84
C ARG A 88 4.09 -14.64 21.56
N LYS A 89 4.08 -15.66 22.43
CA LYS A 89 5.28 -16.19 23.12
C LYS A 89 6.48 -16.41 22.20
N CYS A 90 6.26 -16.97 21.00
CA CYS A 90 7.33 -17.25 20.04
C CYS A 90 7.97 -15.99 19.43
N ILE A 91 7.24 -14.87 19.40
CA ILE A 91 7.71 -13.57 18.93
C ILE A 91 8.51 -12.89 20.04
N GLU A 92 7.95 -12.86 21.25
CA GLU A 92 8.56 -12.22 22.42
C GLU A 92 9.90 -12.85 22.82
N ILE A 93 10.01 -14.18 22.70
CA ILE A 93 11.24 -14.90 23.04
C ILE A 93 12.35 -14.74 21.97
N CYS A 94 12.03 -14.21 20.77
CA CYS A 94 12.97 -14.15 19.66
C CYS A 94 13.96 -12.99 19.83
N PRO A 95 15.25 -13.26 20.12
CA PRO A 95 16.21 -12.20 20.46
C PRO A 95 16.51 -11.25 19.29
N THR A 96 16.34 -11.71 18.05
CA THR A 96 16.63 -10.94 16.84
C THR A 96 15.38 -10.45 16.11
N GLN A 97 14.19 -10.74 16.66
CA GLN A 97 12.90 -10.41 16.02
C GLN A 97 12.79 -10.96 14.59
N ALA A 98 13.41 -12.12 14.35
CA ALA A 98 13.35 -12.82 13.07
C ALA A 98 11.95 -13.37 12.79
N ILE A 99 11.12 -13.59 13.81
CA ILE A 99 9.71 -13.96 13.67
C ILE A 99 8.84 -12.84 14.24
N GLY A 100 7.72 -12.57 13.59
CA GLY A 100 6.76 -11.56 14.04
C GLY A 100 5.43 -11.68 13.34
N ILE A 101 4.61 -10.64 13.46
CA ILE A 101 3.29 -10.54 12.82
C ILE A 101 3.23 -9.26 11.99
N TYR A 102 2.77 -9.37 10.75
CA TYR A 102 2.27 -8.25 9.98
C TYR A 102 0.77 -8.05 10.28
N GLY A 103 0.41 -6.81 10.64
CA GLY A 103 -0.94 -6.44 11.02
C GLY A 103 -1.07 -6.26 12.53
N GLU A 104 -0.52 -5.19 13.08
CA GLU A 104 -0.82 -4.78 14.45
C GLU A 104 -2.17 -4.07 14.50
N LYS A 105 -2.96 -4.39 15.54
CA LYS A 105 -4.23 -3.72 15.80
C LYS A 105 -3.96 -2.51 16.67
N LEU A 106 -4.21 -1.32 16.14
CA LEU A 106 -4.17 -0.08 16.91
C LEU A 106 -5.58 0.47 17.04
N THR A 107 -5.94 0.93 18.22
CA THR A 107 -7.12 1.76 18.42
C THR A 107 -6.97 3.10 17.69
N VAL A 108 -8.09 3.78 17.46
CA VAL A 108 -8.08 5.11 16.84
C VAL A 108 -7.25 6.08 17.68
N GLU A 109 -7.40 6.01 19.01
CA GLU A 109 -6.71 6.86 19.98
C GLU A 109 -5.19 6.64 19.94
N GLU A 110 -4.75 5.38 19.95
CA GLU A 110 -3.33 5.04 19.84
C GLU A 110 -2.74 5.51 18.52
N LEU A 111 -3.45 5.32 17.40
CA LEU A 111 -2.95 5.73 16.10
C LEU A 111 -2.84 7.26 15.99
N VAL A 112 -3.87 7.99 16.42
CA VAL A 112 -3.85 9.46 16.47
C VAL A 112 -2.70 9.94 17.36
N TYR A 113 -2.49 9.31 18.52
CA TYR A 113 -1.37 9.63 19.39
C TYR A 113 -0.03 9.46 18.68
N GLN A 114 0.17 8.36 17.94
CA GLN A 114 1.41 8.14 17.17
C GLN A 114 1.62 9.18 16.05
N ILE A 115 0.54 9.58 15.36
CA ILE A 115 0.57 10.60 14.30
C ILE A 115 0.91 11.97 14.88
N LYS A 116 0.29 12.36 16.00
CA LYS A 116 0.45 13.69 16.62
C LYS A 116 1.88 13.96 17.10
N LYS A 117 2.68 12.92 17.36
CA LYS A 117 4.11 13.07 17.66
C LYS A 117 4.88 13.85 16.59
N ASP A 118 4.43 13.78 15.33
CA ASP A 118 5.09 14.45 14.21
C ASP A 118 4.48 15.81 13.85
N LYS A 119 3.48 16.29 14.62
CA LYS A 119 2.70 17.49 14.27
C LYS A 119 3.56 18.73 14.01
N LYS A 120 4.60 18.96 14.81
CA LYS A 120 5.51 20.09 14.63
C LYS A 120 6.18 20.09 13.25
N TYR A 121 6.52 18.92 12.71
CA TYR A 121 7.08 18.79 11.36
C TYR A 121 6.03 19.02 10.28
N PHE A 122 4.79 18.61 10.51
CA PHE A 122 3.69 18.90 9.60
C PHE A 122 3.45 20.39 9.48
N ASP A 123 3.35 21.09 10.62
CA ASP A 123 3.11 22.52 10.68
C ASP A 123 4.26 23.31 10.00
N ALA A 124 5.51 22.86 10.12
CA ALA A 124 6.68 23.50 9.51
C ALA A 124 6.81 23.28 8.00
N SER A 125 6.21 22.22 7.45
CA SER A 125 6.40 21.81 6.04
C SER A 125 5.12 21.84 5.20
N ASN A 126 4.00 22.27 5.78
CA ASN A 126 2.66 22.05 5.24
C ASN A 126 2.41 20.57 4.92
N GLY A 127 2.95 19.70 5.78
CA GLY A 127 2.90 18.26 5.70
C GLY A 127 1.64 17.67 6.31
N GLY A 128 1.70 16.41 6.74
CA GLY A 128 0.58 15.76 7.41
C GLY A 128 0.67 14.24 7.42
N VAL A 129 -0.48 13.58 7.46
CA VAL A 129 -0.55 12.11 7.43
C VAL A 129 -0.96 11.62 6.05
N THR A 130 -0.42 10.47 5.65
CA THR A 130 -0.89 9.70 4.48
C THR A 130 -1.34 8.33 4.92
N PHE A 131 -2.54 7.90 4.55
CA PHE A 131 -2.95 6.51 4.71
C PHE A 131 -2.72 5.78 3.38
N SER A 132 -1.93 4.72 3.42
CA SER A 132 -1.48 3.91 2.28
C SER A 132 -1.44 2.43 2.71
N GLY A 133 -0.58 1.62 2.10
CA GLY A 133 -0.37 0.21 2.42
C GLY A 133 -1.04 -0.72 1.42
N GLY A 134 -2.15 -1.32 1.84
CA GLY A 134 -3.04 -2.07 0.97
C GLY A 134 -4.03 -1.12 0.30
N GLU A 135 -5.31 -1.25 0.63
CA GLU A 135 -6.37 -0.37 0.19
C GLU A 135 -7.06 0.28 1.40
N PRO A 136 -6.71 1.54 1.76
CA PRO A 136 -7.27 2.24 2.92
C PRO A 136 -8.79 2.26 2.97
N LEU A 137 -9.45 2.26 1.81
CA LEU A 137 -10.92 2.25 1.73
C LEU A 137 -11.52 0.99 2.40
N LEU A 138 -10.83 -0.14 2.41
CA LEU A 138 -11.33 -1.37 3.04
C LEU A 138 -11.44 -1.28 4.57
N GLN A 139 -10.81 -0.28 5.20
CA GLN A 139 -10.92 -0.02 6.63
C GLN A 139 -11.65 1.30 6.94
N SER A 140 -12.36 1.87 5.96
CA SER A 140 -13.04 3.17 6.03
C SER A 140 -13.98 3.32 7.24
N SER A 141 -14.69 2.26 7.64
CA SER A 141 -15.61 2.27 8.79
C SER A 141 -14.94 2.66 10.10
N ASN A 142 -13.68 2.27 10.29
CA ASN A 142 -12.91 2.57 11.51
C ASN A 142 -11.98 3.77 11.27
N LEU A 143 -11.56 3.98 10.02
CA LEU A 143 -10.70 5.08 9.63
C LEU A 143 -11.41 6.43 9.77
N VAL A 144 -12.72 6.50 9.50
CA VAL A 144 -13.49 7.75 9.54
C VAL A 144 -13.37 8.52 10.86
N ASP A 145 -13.35 7.82 12.00
CA ASP A 145 -13.23 8.47 13.31
C ASP A 145 -11.82 9.02 13.55
N CYS A 146 -10.79 8.30 13.09
CA CYS A 146 -9.42 8.82 13.05
C CYS A 146 -9.34 10.11 12.21
N LEU A 147 -9.94 10.10 11.01
CA LEU A 147 -9.92 11.27 10.13
C LEU A 147 -10.63 12.48 10.75
N LYS A 148 -11.78 12.30 11.41
CA LYS A 148 -12.48 13.39 12.12
C LYS A 148 -11.56 14.06 13.15
N ILE A 149 -10.86 13.26 13.97
CA ILE A 149 -9.95 13.78 14.99
C ILE A 149 -8.79 14.54 14.33
N LEU A 150 -8.19 13.97 13.29
CA LEU A 150 -7.09 14.61 12.56
C LEU A 150 -7.49 15.94 11.91
N LYS A 151 -8.72 16.03 11.37
CA LYS A 151 -9.27 17.28 10.83
C LYS A 151 -9.46 18.34 11.93
N ASN A 152 -9.94 17.96 13.11
CA ASN A 152 -10.06 18.87 14.26
C ASN A 152 -8.68 19.39 14.72
N GLU A 153 -7.64 18.54 14.63
CA GLU A 153 -6.24 18.88 14.90
C GLU A 153 -5.56 19.68 13.78
N LYS A 154 -6.32 20.04 12.73
CA LYS A 154 -5.85 20.75 11.54
C LYS A 154 -4.68 20.04 10.85
N ILE A 155 -4.64 18.70 10.90
CA ILE A 155 -3.65 17.88 10.20
C ILE A 155 -4.15 17.61 8.78
N HIS A 156 -3.31 17.87 7.77
CA HIS A 156 -3.64 17.54 6.38
C HIS A 156 -3.70 16.03 6.19
N VAL A 157 -4.78 15.54 5.59
CA VAL A 157 -5.02 14.12 5.33
C VAL A 157 -4.85 13.81 3.84
N THR A 158 -3.96 12.87 3.55
CA THR A 158 -3.82 12.28 2.21
C THR A 158 -4.24 10.81 2.26
N ILE A 159 -5.00 10.36 1.25
CA ILE A 159 -5.29 8.93 1.05
C ILE A 159 -4.61 8.47 -0.25
N GLU A 160 -3.76 7.46 -0.15
CA GLU A 160 -3.24 6.72 -1.31
C GLU A 160 -4.09 5.47 -1.54
N THR A 161 -4.67 5.35 -2.72
CA THR A 161 -5.69 4.35 -3.00
C THR A 161 -5.65 3.88 -4.45
N SER A 162 -6.02 2.62 -4.66
CA SER A 162 -6.28 2.08 -5.98
C SER A 162 -7.70 2.40 -6.47
N LEU A 163 -8.59 2.85 -5.57
CA LEU A 163 -10.03 3.01 -5.77
C LEU A 163 -10.78 1.72 -6.13
N PHE A 164 -10.19 0.53 -5.96
CA PHE A 164 -10.86 -0.75 -6.18
C PHE A 164 -11.62 -1.22 -4.92
N ALA A 165 -12.55 -0.41 -4.43
CA ALA A 165 -13.39 -0.72 -3.28
C ALA A 165 -14.87 -0.45 -3.58
N PRO A 166 -15.81 -1.03 -2.81
CA PRO A 166 -17.20 -0.60 -2.82
C PRO A 166 -17.33 0.92 -2.60
N ILE A 167 -18.26 1.57 -3.28
CA ILE A 167 -18.43 3.04 -3.26
C ILE A 167 -18.83 3.55 -1.88
N GLU A 168 -19.50 2.72 -1.08
CA GLU A 168 -19.91 3.00 0.29
C GLU A 168 -18.71 3.33 1.17
N TYR A 169 -17.60 2.62 0.98
CA TYR A 169 -16.36 2.82 1.71
C TYR A 169 -15.71 4.16 1.40
N LEU A 170 -15.77 4.58 0.14
CA LEU A 170 -15.33 5.92 -0.27
C LEU A 170 -16.20 7.00 0.36
N ASN A 171 -17.52 6.79 0.36
CA ASN A 171 -18.49 7.75 0.89
C ASN A 171 -18.32 8.03 2.39
N TYR A 172 -17.84 7.05 3.18
CA TYR A 172 -17.56 7.27 4.60
C TYR A 172 -16.48 8.34 4.84
N ILE A 173 -15.43 8.36 4.03
CA ILE A 173 -14.24 9.15 4.34
C ILE A 173 -14.03 10.36 3.43
N LYS A 174 -14.68 10.41 2.25
CA LYS A 174 -14.28 11.36 1.20
C LYS A 174 -14.32 12.84 1.56
N HIS A 175 -15.15 13.21 2.53
CA HIS A 175 -15.29 14.59 3.00
C HIS A 175 -14.17 15.02 3.96
N TYR A 176 -13.35 14.08 4.45
CA TYR A 176 -12.24 14.33 5.37
C TYR A 176 -10.87 14.26 4.68
N VAL A 177 -10.83 14.06 3.37
CA VAL A 177 -9.58 13.87 2.61
C VAL A 177 -9.22 15.17 1.88
N ASP A 178 -8.02 15.68 2.15
CA ASP A 178 -7.51 16.90 1.54
C ASP A 178 -6.85 16.65 0.18
N LEU A 179 -6.22 15.47 0.02
CA LEU A 179 -5.59 15.03 -1.23
C LEU A 179 -5.78 13.52 -1.45
N TRP A 180 -6.13 13.15 -2.67
CA TRP A 180 -6.13 11.77 -3.13
C TRP A 180 -4.92 11.48 -4.01
N LEU A 181 -4.14 10.47 -3.65
CA LEU A 181 -3.12 9.88 -4.50
C LEU A 181 -3.74 8.62 -5.12
N VAL A 182 -4.03 8.66 -6.42
CA VAL A 182 -4.82 7.62 -7.08
C VAL A 182 -3.96 6.83 -8.04
N ASP A 183 -3.80 5.55 -7.74
CA ASP A 183 -3.09 4.59 -8.56
C ASP A 183 -3.94 4.07 -9.72
N ILE A 184 -3.55 4.39 -10.94
CA ILE A 184 -4.14 3.86 -12.16
C ILE A 184 -3.27 2.72 -12.68
N LYS A 185 -3.83 1.52 -12.80
CA LYS A 185 -3.04 0.31 -13.13
C LYS A 185 -3.40 -0.26 -14.51
N ILE A 186 -4.54 -0.93 -14.63
CA ILE A 186 -4.98 -1.61 -15.86
C ILE A 186 -6.43 -1.27 -16.18
N PHE A 187 -6.70 -0.76 -17.38
CA PHE A 187 -8.05 -0.35 -17.79
C PHE A 187 -8.87 -1.43 -18.50
N GLN A 188 -8.21 -2.35 -19.21
CA GLN A 188 -8.94 -3.40 -19.92
C GLN A 188 -9.60 -4.33 -18.90
N LYS A 189 -10.94 -4.46 -18.94
CA LYS A 189 -11.73 -5.25 -17.99
C LYS A 189 -11.16 -6.65 -17.71
N ASN A 190 -10.89 -7.45 -18.75
CA ASN A 190 -10.41 -8.82 -18.58
C ASN A 190 -9.01 -8.83 -17.94
N GLN A 191 -8.06 -8.03 -18.45
CA GLN A 191 -6.72 -7.95 -17.85
C GLN A 191 -6.76 -7.42 -16.40
N CYS A 192 -7.65 -6.49 -16.09
CA CYS A 192 -7.84 -5.97 -14.75
C CYS A 192 -8.31 -7.08 -13.79
N LEU A 193 -9.24 -7.94 -14.23
CA LEU A 193 -9.67 -9.09 -13.46
C LEU A 193 -8.56 -10.15 -13.35
N ASP A 194 -8.00 -10.58 -14.49
CA ASP A 194 -7.08 -11.72 -14.53
C ASP A 194 -5.72 -11.41 -13.85
N ILE A 195 -5.21 -10.19 -14.01
CA ILE A 195 -3.88 -9.79 -13.49
C ILE A 195 -3.97 -9.18 -12.09
N LEU A 196 -5.01 -8.38 -11.81
CA LEU A 196 -5.11 -7.66 -10.54
C LEU A 196 -6.15 -8.25 -9.60
N ASN A 197 -6.99 -9.17 -10.05
CA ASN A 197 -8.23 -9.56 -9.35
C ASN A 197 -9.19 -8.37 -9.14
N GLY A 198 -9.10 -7.35 -10.00
CA GLY A 198 -9.80 -6.08 -9.84
C GLY A 198 -11.03 -5.92 -10.74
N ASN A 199 -12.09 -5.32 -10.20
CA ASN A 199 -13.24 -4.89 -11.00
C ASN A 199 -13.09 -3.42 -11.42
N ILE A 200 -12.77 -3.17 -12.70
CA ILE A 200 -12.56 -1.81 -13.24
C ILE A 200 -13.76 -0.87 -13.04
N LYS A 201 -14.99 -1.41 -12.89
CA LYS A 201 -16.17 -0.58 -12.59
C LYS A 201 -16.05 0.14 -11.25
N ASN A 202 -15.43 -0.49 -10.24
CA ASN A 202 -15.22 0.13 -8.93
C ASN A 202 -14.33 1.36 -9.07
N PHE A 203 -13.17 1.21 -9.73
CA PHE A 203 -12.27 2.32 -10.02
C PHE A 203 -12.99 3.47 -10.75
N LEU A 204 -13.72 3.17 -11.83
CA LEU A 204 -14.39 4.21 -12.64
C LEU A 204 -15.48 4.94 -11.85
N ASN A 205 -16.30 4.21 -11.07
CA ASN A 205 -17.35 4.79 -10.25
C ASN A 205 -16.78 5.65 -9.12
N ASN A 206 -15.77 5.13 -8.43
CA ASN A 206 -15.10 5.82 -7.33
C ASN A 206 -14.36 7.07 -7.82
N PHE A 207 -13.63 6.97 -8.94
CA PHE A 207 -12.96 8.12 -9.55
C PHE A 207 -13.96 9.22 -9.90
N LYS A 208 -15.10 8.87 -10.53
CA LYS A 208 -16.16 9.83 -10.82
C LYS A 208 -16.71 10.50 -9.56
N ALA A 209 -16.78 9.78 -8.44
CA ALA A 209 -17.29 10.31 -7.18
C ALA A 209 -16.35 11.30 -6.49
N ILE A 210 -15.04 11.27 -6.78
CA ILE A 210 -14.04 12.20 -6.23
C ILE A 210 -13.41 13.14 -7.26
N GLN A 211 -13.86 13.12 -8.52
CA GLN A 211 -13.24 13.88 -9.62
C GLN A 211 -13.17 15.40 -9.39
N ASN A 212 -14.00 15.94 -8.49
CA ASN A 212 -14.01 17.36 -8.10
C ASN A 212 -13.11 17.65 -6.87
N ASN A 213 -12.55 16.62 -6.23
CA ASN A 213 -11.57 16.75 -5.15
C ASN A 213 -10.17 16.98 -5.74
N LYS A 214 -9.21 17.33 -4.87
CA LYS A 214 -7.79 17.37 -5.25
C LYS A 214 -7.30 15.94 -5.45
N ILE A 215 -6.90 15.62 -6.68
CA ILE A 215 -6.38 14.31 -7.09
C ILE A 215 -5.01 14.49 -7.73
N GLN A 216 -4.05 13.64 -7.33
CA GLN A 216 -2.81 13.40 -8.03
C GLN A 216 -2.82 11.96 -8.55
N LEU A 217 -2.70 11.79 -9.87
CA LEU A 217 -2.69 10.47 -10.50
C LEU A 217 -1.29 9.86 -10.50
N ARG A 218 -1.23 8.56 -10.26
CA ARG A 218 -0.02 7.74 -10.29
C ARG A 218 -0.18 6.57 -11.22
N PHE A 219 0.88 6.24 -11.95
CA PHE A 219 0.90 5.14 -12.89
C PHE A 219 2.15 4.29 -12.69
N PRO A 220 2.05 3.09 -12.10
CA PRO A 220 3.17 2.17 -12.03
C PRO A 220 3.51 1.65 -13.41
N LEU A 221 4.77 1.79 -13.82
CA LEU A 221 5.26 1.38 -15.12
C LEU A 221 5.92 0.00 -15.05
N VAL A 222 5.16 -1.03 -15.43
CA VAL A 222 5.52 -2.44 -15.27
C VAL A 222 5.27 -3.17 -16.59
N TYR A 223 6.32 -3.63 -17.25
CA TYR A 223 6.21 -4.49 -18.42
C TYR A 223 6.06 -5.96 -18.00
N PRO A 224 5.20 -6.77 -18.65
CA PRO A 224 4.27 -6.43 -19.75
C PRO A 224 2.88 -5.94 -19.26
N HIS A 225 2.68 -5.82 -17.95
CA HIS A 225 1.36 -5.65 -17.33
C HIS A 225 0.71 -4.29 -17.58
N THR A 226 1.23 -3.21 -17.00
CA THR A 226 0.70 -1.87 -17.19
C THR A 226 1.33 -1.19 -18.40
N TYR A 227 2.58 -1.52 -18.71
CA TYR A 227 3.31 -1.03 -19.87
C TYR A 227 3.13 -1.94 -21.09
N ASN A 228 1.98 -1.81 -21.74
CA ASN A 228 1.72 -2.41 -23.06
C ASN A 228 0.87 -1.48 -23.93
N LYS A 229 0.92 -1.69 -25.26
CA LYS A 229 0.26 -0.82 -26.25
C LYS A 229 -1.23 -0.58 -25.96
N LYS A 230 -1.95 -1.63 -25.53
CA LYS A 230 -3.39 -1.56 -25.31
C LYS A 230 -3.73 -0.75 -24.06
N ASN A 231 -3.06 -1.03 -22.94
CA ASN A 231 -3.30 -0.31 -21.69
C ASN A 231 -2.89 1.16 -21.80
N LEU A 232 -1.76 1.45 -22.47
CA LEU A 232 -1.32 2.84 -22.71
C LEU A 232 -2.32 3.63 -23.55
N LYS A 233 -2.90 3.03 -24.61
CA LYS A 233 -3.95 3.69 -25.39
C LYS A 233 -5.13 4.09 -24.51
N MET A 234 -5.56 3.21 -23.60
CA MET A 234 -6.67 3.48 -22.67
C MET A 234 -6.29 4.53 -21.62
N LEU A 235 -5.03 4.54 -21.14
CA LEU A 235 -4.51 5.57 -20.25
C LEU A 235 -4.58 6.95 -20.91
N PHE A 236 -4.11 7.10 -22.15
CA PHE A 236 -4.15 8.37 -22.88
C PHE A 236 -5.60 8.85 -23.06
N GLN A 237 -6.51 7.95 -23.42
CA GLN A 237 -7.94 8.25 -23.52
C GLN A 237 -8.53 8.70 -22.18
N PHE A 238 -8.17 8.03 -21.08
CA PHE A 238 -8.64 8.39 -19.74
C PHE A 238 -8.14 9.77 -19.30
N ILE A 239 -6.85 10.05 -19.49
CA ILE A 239 -6.24 11.35 -19.15
C ILE A 239 -6.91 12.48 -19.95
N SER A 240 -7.05 12.30 -21.27
CA SER A 240 -7.68 13.27 -22.16
C SER A 240 -9.15 13.53 -21.78
N LYS A 241 -9.94 12.46 -21.61
CA LYS A 241 -11.37 12.55 -21.25
C LYS A 241 -11.60 13.30 -19.95
N ASN A 242 -10.76 13.07 -18.94
CA ASN A 242 -10.90 13.69 -17.62
C ASN A 242 -10.10 14.98 -17.47
N LYS A 243 -9.51 15.50 -18.56
CA LYS A 243 -8.74 16.76 -18.59
C LYS A 243 -7.63 16.82 -17.52
N ILE A 244 -7.02 15.68 -17.24
CA ILE A 244 -5.94 15.55 -16.27
C ILE A 244 -4.76 16.42 -16.73
N LYS A 245 -4.18 17.18 -15.80
CA LYS A 245 -3.07 18.10 -16.07
C LYS A 245 -1.71 17.59 -15.64
N LYS A 246 -1.68 16.61 -14.74
CA LYS A 246 -0.46 16.07 -14.16
C LYS A 246 -0.59 14.58 -13.87
N ILE A 247 0.50 13.84 -14.07
CA ILE A 247 0.61 12.44 -13.67
C ILE A 247 2.01 12.12 -13.14
N GLU A 248 2.07 11.24 -12.14
CA GLU A 248 3.30 10.64 -11.62
C GLU A 248 3.51 9.26 -12.22
N ILE A 249 4.68 9.01 -12.78
CA ILE A 249 5.11 7.67 -13.21
C ILE A 249 5.93 7.05 -12.09
N LEU A 250 5.52 5.86 -11.63
CA LEU A 250 6.26 5.07 -10.64
C LEU A 250 7.11 4.03 -11.36
N LYS A 251 8.44 4.12 -11.22
CA LYS A 251 9.36 3.10 -11.74
C LYS A 251 9.24 1.83 -10.92
N VAL A 252 9.13 0.67 -11.60
CA VAL A 252 9.16 -0.61 -10.90
C VAL A 252 10.53 -0.85 -10.28
N HIS A 253 10.55 -1.38 -9.05
CA HIS A 253 11.75 -1.75 -8.31
C HIS A 253 11.52 -3.10 -7.62
N ASN A 254 12.61 -3.76 -7.22
CA ASN A 254 12.57 -5.12 -6.66
C ASN A 254 12.90 -5.19 -5.16
N PHE A 255 12.70 -4.09 -4.42
CA PHE A 255 13.08 -4.01 -2.99
C PHE A 255 12.17 -4.82 -2.06
N ALA A 256 11.06 -5.36 -2.57
CA ALA A 256 10.11 -6.15 -1.78
C ALA A 256 10.50 -7.62 -1.63
N GLU A 257 11.57 -8.10 -2.28
CA GLU A 257 11.98 -9.51 -2.28
C GLU A 257 12.05 -10.12 -0.87
N ASN A 258 12.68 -9.41 0.08
CA ASN A 258 12.77 -9.86 1.48
C ASN A 258 11.39 -9.98 2.17
N LYS A 259 10.40 -9.17 1.77
CA LYS A 259 9.03 -9.23 2.33
C LYS A 259 8.32 -10.48 1.82
N TYR A 260 8.45 -10.79 0.54
CA TYR A 260 7.93 -12.02 -0.06
C TYR A 260 8.57 -13.27 0.57
N GLU A 261 9.90 -13.30 0.68
CA GLU A 261 10.61 -14.39 1.37
C GLU A 261 10.09 -14.56 2.80
N SER A 262 9.87 -13.45 3.52
CA SER A 262 9.39 -13.51 4.91
C SER A 262 8.00 -14.10 5.09
N LEU A 263 7.19 -14.09 4.03
CA LEU A 263 5.84 -14.67 3.98
C LEU A 263 5.81 -16.04 3.29
N ASN A 264 6.97 -16.57 2.89
CA ASN A 264 7.08 -17.78 2.08
C ASN A 264 6.25 -17.68 0.79
N LEU A 265 6.36 -16.53 0.10
CA LEU A 265 5.71 -16.25 -1.18
C LEU A 265 6.75 -16.14 -2.29
N ASP A 266 6.37 -16.55 -3.50
CA ASP A 266 7.21 -16.38 -4.69
C ASP A 266 7.31 -14.91 -5.09
N PHE A 267 8.52 -14.47 -5.41
CA PHE A 267 8.80 -13.12 -5.87
C PHE A 267 9.15 -13.09 -7.35
N ILE A 268 8.49 -12.21 -8.11
CA ILE A 268 8.77 -12.01 -9.53
C ILE A 268 9.52 -10.69 -9.70
N ARG A 269 10.70 -10.76 -10.33
CA ARG A 269 11.50 -9.58 -10.66
C ARG A 269 10.98 -8.92 -11.93
N TYR A 270 10.79 -7.61 -11.86
CA TYR A 270 10.43 -6.78 -13.00
C TYR A 270 11.56 -5.81 -13.31
N GLN A 271 11.65 -5.43 -14.59
CA GLN A 271 12.61 -4.44 -15.05
C GLN A 271 11.95 -3.52 -16.07
N ILE A 272 12.38 -2.27 -16.07
CA ILE A 272 11.99 -1.27 -17.06
C ILE A 272 13.23 -0.46 -17.44
N LYS A 273 13.43 -0.28 -18.75
CA LYS A 273 14.56 0.49 -19.28
C LYS A 273 14.29 1.98 -19.17
N GLU A 274 15.32 2.78 -18.97
CA GLU A 274 15.19 4.23 -18.85
C GLU A 274 14.59 4.86 -20.13
N ASP A 275 14.97 4.37 -21.31
CA ASP A 275 14.40 4.80 -22.58
C ASP A 275 12.89 4.54 -22.67
N GLN A 276 12.38 3.48 -22.03
CA GLN A 276 10.93 3.20 -22.02
C GLN A 276 10.19 4.22 -21.16
N ILE A 277 10.78 4.62 -20.02
CA ILE A 277 10.23 5.67 -19.15
C ILE A 277 10.22 7.00 -19.89
N ASN A 278 11.36 7.39 -20.47
CA ASN A 278 11.53 8.64 -21.20
C ASN A 278 10.59 8.70 -22.42
N ASN A 279 10.47 7.62 -23.17
CA ASN A 279 9.55 7.55 -24.31
C ASN A 279 8.08 7.73 -23.90
N LEU A 280 7.65 7.12 -22.78
CA LEU A 280 6.28 7.33 -22.28
C LEU A 280 6.09 8.77 -21.79
N LYS A 281 7.07 9.32 -21.05
CA LYS A 281 7.07 10.70 -20.56
C LYS A 281 6.89 11.67 -21.72
N THR A 282 7.76 11.59 -22.73
CA THR A 282 7.72 12.47 -23.91
C THR A 282 6.37 12.39 -24.61
N LYS A 283 5.81 11.19 -24.82
CA LYS A 283 4.50 11.03 -25.48
C LYS A 283 3.35 11.65 -24.68
N LEU A 284 3.33 11.47 -23.36
CA LEU A 284 2.30 12.08 -22.51
C LEU A 284 2.40 13.61 -22.55
N GLU A 285 3.61 14.16 -22.50
CA GLU A 285 3.84 15.60 -22.57
C GLU A 285 3.52 16.17 -23.96
N SER A 286 3.97 15.53 -25.05
CA SER A 286 3.75 16.02 -26.42
C SER A 286 2.32 15.87 -26.90
N ASP A 287 1.71 14.69 -26.66
CA ASP A 287 0.42 14.36 -27.26
C ASP A 287 -0.75 14.93 -26.46
N LEU A 288 -0.57 15.12 -25.14
CA LEU A 288 -1.64 15.55 -24.23
C LEU A 288 -1.36 16.90 -23.56
N GLY A 289 -0.13 17.43 -23.62
CA GLY A 289 0.22 18.71 -22.99
C GLY A 289 0.10 18.70 -21.46
N ILE A 290 0.42 17.57 -20.83
CA ILE A 290 0.34 17.40 -19.36
C ILE A 290 1.73 17.42 -18.72
N GLU A 291 1.82 17.76 -17.44
CA GLU A 291 3.05 17.62 -16.66
C GLU A 291 3.25 16.14 -16.28
N VAL A 292 4.44 15.60 -16.52
CA VAL A 292 4.80 14.23 -16.12
C VAL A 292 5.99 14.24 -15.17
N LYS A 293 5.77 13.76 -13.94
CA LYS A 293 6.83 13.58 -12.94
C LYS A 293 7.20 12.11 -12.85
N VAL A 294 8.47 11.77 -13.09
CA VAL A 294 8.98 10.41 -12.84
C VAL A 294 9.47 10.34 -11.40
N LEU A 295 8.85 9.48 -10.59
CA LEU A 295 9.29 9.26 -9.21
C LEU A 295 10.41 8.22 -9.19
N LYS A 296 11.54 8.62 -8.62
CA LYS A 296 12.64 7.72 -8.26
C LYS A 296 12.39 7.24 -6.84
N ILE A 297 12.41 5.92 -6.68
CA ILE A 297 12.32 5.22 -5.39
C ILE A 297 13.73 4.97 -4.90
#